data_AF-V7DAW8-F1
#
_entry.id   AF-V7DAW8-F1
#
_cell.length_a   1.000
_cell.length_b   1.000
_cell.length_c   1.000
_cell.angle_alpha   90.00
_cell.angle_beta   90.00
_cell.angle_gamma   90.00
#
_symmetry.space_group_name_H-M   'P 1'
#
loop_
_entity.id
_entity.type
_entity.pdbx_description
1 polymer ?
#
loop_
_entity_poly.entity_id
_entity_poly.type
_entity_poly.pdbx_seq_one_letter_code
_entity_poly.pdbx_strand_id
1 'polypeptide(L)'
;MQTELTTIAWEPGFKLNLSSWADLEIAKRRGEGPGELSACALNSCIYFQGRYVMTRDLVEHVEKGITWNAQVYEAWNYGRCEEIHRICRGLSPSDADALLHASGYADVSLDELSDASDEAVQEAWDALYGE
;
A
#
# COMPACT_ATOMS: atom_id res chain seq x y z
N MET A 1 -16.83 -1.32 -9.91
CA MET A 1 -16.72 0.13 -10.24
C MET A 1 -15.33 0.55 -9.78
N GLN A 2 -14.37 0.75 -10.70
CA GLN A 2 -13.04 1.25 -10.31
C GLN A 2 -13.24 2.66 -9.75
N THR A 3 -12.87 2.88 -8.50
CA THR A 3 -12.94 4.21 -7.88
C THR A 3 -11.88 5.06 -8.57
N GLU A 4 -12.28 6.12 -9.28
CA GLU A 4 -11.31 7.04 -9.87
C GLU A 4 -10.48 7.70 -8.76
N LEU A 5 -9.17 7.75 -8.94
CA LEU A 5 -8.27 8.45 -8.02
C LEU A 5 -8.52 9.96 -8.12
N THR A 6 -8.77 10.60 -6.99
CA THR A 6 -8.87 12.06 -6.91
C THR A 6 -7.51 12.66 -7.24
N THR A 7 -7.49 13.56 -8.23
CA THR A 7 -6.26 14.20 -8.69
C THR A 7 -6.08 15.59 -8.09
N ILE A 8 -4.86 15.92 -7.70
CA ILE A 8 -4.49 17.25 -7.24
C ILE A 8 -3.87 18.03 -8.40
N ALA A 9 -4.19 19.33 -8.50
CA ALA A 9 -3.58 20.21 -9.48
C ALA A 9 -2.05 20.24 -9.34
N TRP A 10 -1.35 20.46 -10.45
CA TRP A 10 0.11 20.29 -10.55
C TRP A 10 0.92 21.04 -9.49
N GLU A 11 0.78 22.37 -9.40
CA GLU A 11 1.57 23.18 -8.46
C GLU A 11 1.24 22.86 -6.99
N PRO A 12 -0.03 22.82 -6.55
CA PRO A 12 -0.38 22.41 -5.19
C PRO A 12 0.08 20.99 -4.86
N GLY A 13 -0.08 20.04 -5.80
CA GLY A 13 0.31 18.65 -5.65
C GLY A 13 1.82 18.50 -5.48
N PHE A 14 2.62 19.18 -6.30
CA PHE A 14 4.07 19.19 -6.17
C PHE A 14 4.53 19.74 -4.81
N LYS A 15 3.97 20.87 -4.36
CA LYS A 15 4.30 21.44 -3.05
C LYS A 15 3.95 20.49 -1.91
N LEU A 16 2.76 19.87 -1.97
CA LEU A 16 2.29 18.91 -0.97
C LEU A 16 3.13 17.63 -0.94
N ASN A 17 3.50 17.11 -2.11
CA ASN A 17 4.38 15.96 -2.26
C ASN A 17 5.72 16.20 -1.54
N LEU A 18 6.38 17.32 -1.86
CA LEU A 18 7.64 17.71 -1.21
C LEU A 18 7.52 17.88 0.31
N SER A 19 6.47 18.56 0.79
CA SER A 19 6.29 18.75 2.24
C SER A 19 5.99 17.42 2.94
N SER A 20 5.19 16.55 2.31
CA SER A 20 4.83 15.26 2.90
C SER A 20 6.00 14.28 3.01
N TRP A 21 6.96 14.32 2.08
CA TRP A 21 8.21 13.58 2.21
C TRP A 21 9.02 14.05 3.42
N ALA A 22 9.11 15.38 3.61
CA ALA A 22 9.82 15.95 4.73
C ALA A 22 9.15 15.57 6.06
N ASP A 23 7.82 15.62 6.13
CA ASP A 23 7.07 15.26 7.33
C ASP A 23 7.29 13.79 7.72
N LEU A 24 7.24 12.87 6.76
CA LEU A 24 7.49 11.45 7.00
C LEU A 24 8.94 11.19 7.46
N GLU A 25 9.93 11.81 6.81
CA GLU A 25 11.34 11.69 7.21
C GLU A 25 11.58 12.26 8.62
N ILE A 26 10.91 13.37 8.97
CA ILE A 26 10.96 13.93 10.32
C ILE A 26 10.36 12.97 11.34
N ALA A 27 9.20 12.37 11.05
CA ALA A 27 8.55 11.39 11.92
C ALA A 27 9.45 10.17 12.16
N LYS A 28 10.08 9.64 11.10
CA LYS A 28 11.08 8.56 11.20
C LYS A 28 12.24 8.92 12.10
N ARG A 29 12.82 10.10 11.93
CA ARG A 29 13.95 10.58 12.74
C ARG A 29 13.60 10.83 14.20
N ARG A 30 12.34 11.13 14.49
CA ARG A 30 11.82 11.21 15.87
C ARG A 30 11.65 9.84 16.52
N GLY A 31 11.73 8.76 15.74
CA GLY A 31 11.47 7.41 16.23
C GLY A 31 9.98 7.18 16.48
N GLU A 32 9.10 7.80 15.70
CA GLU A 32 7.66 7.55 15.76
C GLU A 32 7.35 6.08 15.43
N GLY A 33 6.31 5.53 16.06
CA GLY A 33 5.94 4.14 15.90
C GLY A 33 5.32 3.82 14.54
N PRO A 34 5.14 2.53 14.20
CA PRO A 34 4.58 2.13 12.90
C PRO A 34 3.19 2.72 12.61
N GLY A 35 2.35 2.89 13.64
CA GLY A 35 1.02 3.47 13.50
C GLY A 35 1.07 4.97 13.15
N GLU A 36 1.93 5.73 13.82
CA GLU A 36 2.15 7.15 13.55
C GLU A 36 2.77 7.37 12.17
N LEU A 37 3.77 6.55 11.79
CA LEU A 37 4.37 6.58 10.47
C LEU A 37 3.34 6.26 9.38
N SER A 38 2.49 5.26 9.59
CA SER A 38 1.41 4.92 8.66
C SER A 38 0.39 6.05 8.53
N ALA A 39 -0.04 6.65 9.65
CA ALA A 39 -0.95 7.78 9.63
C ALA A 39 -0.36 9.01 8.93
N CYS A 40 0.93 9.31 9.14
CA CYS A 40 1.65 10.35 8.44
C CYS A 40 1.68 10.06 6.92
N ALA A 41 2.07 8.85 6.56
CA ALA A 41 2.17 8.40 5.17
C ALA A 41 0.82 8.36 4.45
N LEU A 42 -0.29 7.99 5.10
CA LEU A 42 -1.65 8.05 4.53
C LEU A 42 -2.10 9.47 4.17
N ASN A 43 -1.52 10.48 4.83
CA ASN A 43 -1.77 11.90 4.55
C ASN A 43 -0.76 12.50 3.57
N SER A 44 0.15 11.70 3.02
CA SER A 44 1.10 12.15 2.01
C SER A 44 0.48 12.25 0.63
N CYS A 45 1.16 12.99 -0.24
CA CYS A 45 0.84 13.07 -1.66
C CYS A 45 1.99 12.43 -2.45
N ILE A 46 1.67 11.66 -3.48
CA ILE A 46 2.65 11.00 -4.35
C ILE A 46 2.38 11.29 -5.82
N TYR A 47 3.43 11.24 -6.63
CA TYR A 47 3.31 11.36 -8.08
C TYR A 47 3.15 9.98 -8.74
N PHE A 48 1.94 9.67 -9.20
CA PHE A 48 1.59 8.37 -9.75
C PHE A 48 0.97 8.52 -11.14
N GLN A 49 1.53 7.83 -12.15
CA GLN A 49 0.99 7.80 -13.52
C GLN A 49 0.68 9.18 -14.12
N GLY A 50 1.58 10.16 -13.92
CA GLY A 50 1.43 11.49 -14.52
C GLY A 50 0.58 12.48 -13.72
N ARG A 51 0.14 12.12 -12.51
CA ARG A 51 -0.74 12.94 -11.66
C ARG A 51 -0.35 12.85 -10.20
N TYR A 52 -0.65 13.91 -9.45
CA TYR A 52 -0.56 13.92 -8.00
C TYR A 52 -1.82 13.35 -7.39
N VAL A 53 -1.67 12.39 -6.49
CA VAL A 53 -2.77 11.73 -5.77
C VAL A 53 -2.44 11.65 -4.29
N MET A 54 -3.46 11.54 -3.45
CA MET A 54 -3.27 11.24 -2.03
C MET A 54 -2.96 9.76 -1.87
N THR A 55 -2.01 9.43 -0.98
CA THR A 55 -1.56 8.05 -0.79
C THR A 55 -2.69 7.17 -0.25
N ARG A 56 -3.54 7.68 0.65
CA ARG A 56 -4.75 6.99 1.11
C ARG A 56 -5.69 6.55 -0.01
N ASP A 57 -5.90 7.43 -1.00
CA ASP A 57 -6.81 7.15 -2.10
C ASP A 57 -6.23 6.05 -2.99
N LEU A 58 -4.89 6.03 -3.15
CA LEU A 58 -4.21 4.97 -3.88
C LEU A 58 -4.27 3.63 -3.14
N VAL A 59 -4.06 3.61 -1.82
CA VAL A 59 -4.20 2.39 -1.00
C VAL A 59 -5.61 1.84 -1.10
N GLU A 60 -6.64 2.67 -0.93
CA GLU A 60 -8.05 2.26 -1.05
C GLU A 60 -8.38 1.78 -2.47
N HIS A 61 -7.81 2.42 -3.50
CA HIS A 61 -7.97 1.99 -4.88
C HIS A 61 -7.39 0.59 -5.13
N VAL A 62 -6.20 0.31 -4.59
CA VAL A 62 -5.59 -1.03 -4.65
C VAL A 62 -6.46 -2.05 -3.94
N GLU A 63 -6.89 -1.77 -2.71
CA GLU A 63 -7.73 -2.67 -1.91
C GLU A 63 -9.01 -3.08 -2.64
N LYS A 64 -9.70 -2.11 -3.25
CA LYS A 64 -10.92 -2.35 -4.02
C LYS A 64 -10.66 -3.04 -5.37
N GLY A 65 -9.43 -3.00 -5.86
CA GLY A 65 -9.01 -3.65 -7.11
C GLY A 65 -8.75 -5.15 -6.98
N ILE A 66 -8.53 -5.65 -5.76
CA ILE A 66 -8.22 -7.06 -5.52
C ILE A 66 -9.52 -7.85 -5.49
N THR A 67 -9.80 -8.54 -6.59
CA THR A 67 -11.02 -9.35 -6.74
C THR A 67 -10.77 -10.85 -6.73
N TRP A 68 -9.52 -11.28 -6.79
CA TRP A 68 -9.14 -12.70 -6.80
C TRP A 68 -8.78 -13.15 -5.38
N ASN A 69 -9.21 -14.35 -5.01
CA ASN A 69 -8.99 -14.98 -3.69
C ASN A 69 -9.38 -14.14 -2.45
N ALA A 70 -10.26 -13.15 -2.60
CA ALA A 70 -10.74 -12.31 -1.50
C ALA A 70 -11.52 -13.08 -0.39
N GLN A 71 -11.74 -14.38 -0.56
CA GLN A 71 -12.40 -15.25 0.41
C GLN A 71 -11.45 -15.79 1.48
N VAL A 72 -10.14 -15.80 1.21
CA VAL A 72 -9.09 -16.15 2.17
C VAL A 72 -8.31 -14.87 2.46
N TYR A 73 -8.27 -14.46 3.72
CA TYR A 73 -7.69 -13.17 4.11
C TYR A 73 -6.19 -13.10 3.78
N GLU A 74 -5.46 -14.18 4.02
CA GLU A 74 -4.02 -14.29 3.79
C GLU A 74 -3.69 -14.14 2.31
N ALA A 75 -4.46 -14.80 1.44
CA ALA A 75 -4.33 -14.66 -0.01
C ALA A 75 -4.68 -13.25 -0.51
N TRP A 76 -5.74 -12.64 0.04
CA TRP A 76 -6.07 -11.25 -0.25
C TRP A 76 -4.96 -10.29 0.20
N ASN A 77 -4.42 -10.49 1.40
CA ASN A 77 -3.37 -9.65 1.97
C ASN A 77 -2.05 -9.79 1.21
N TYR A 78 -1.69 -10.99 0.76
CA TYR A 78 -0.56 -11.22 -0.13
C TYR A 78 -0.75 -10.47 -1.46
N GLY A 79 -1.91 -10.62 -2.12
CA GLY A 79 -2.22 -9.91 -3.34
C GLY A 79 -2.18 -8.38 -3.19
N ARG A 80 -2.63 -7.86 -2.03
CA ARG A 80 -2.52 -6.43 -1.69
C ARG A 80 -1.07 -5.99 -1.56
N CYS A 81 -0.24 -6.76 -0.87
CA CYS A 81 1.18 -6.44 -0.72
C CYS A 81 1.90 -6.48 -2.08
N GLU A 82 1.67 -7.52 -2.88
CA GLU A 82 2.27 -7.67 -4.20
C GLU A 82 1.95 -6.47 -5.11
N GLU A 83 0.68 -6.06 -5.16
CA GLU A 83 0.23 -4.94 -5.99
C GLU A 83 0.86 -3.61 -5.53
N ILE A 84 0.96 -3.37 -4.22
CA ILE A 84 1.65 -2.20 -3.67
C ILE A 84 3.13 -2.22 -4.08
N HIS A 85 3.84 -3.33 -3.91
CA HIS A 85 5.23 -3.45 -4.32
C HIS A 85 5.42 -3.26 -5.83
N ARG A 86 4.48 -3.77 -6.65
CA ARG A 86 4.48 -3.56 -8.10
C ARG A 86 4.34 -2.08 -8.46
N ILE A 87 3.47 -1.34 -7.77
CA ILE A 87 3.33 0.11 -7.94
C ILE A 87 4.61 0.83 -7.53
N CYS A 88 5.19 0.49 -6.37
CA CYS A 88 6.41 1.10 -5.85
C CYS A 88 7.59 1.04 -6.84
N ARG A 89 7.70 -0.02 -7.67
CA ARG A 89 8.74 -0.13 -8.72
C ARG A 89 8.69 0.99 -9.76
N GLY A 90 7.53 1.61 -9.96
CA GLY A 90 7.33 2.73 -10.88
C GLY A 90 7.38 4.12 -10.24
N LEU A 91 7.60 4.19 -8.93
CA LEU A 91 7.61 5.43 -8.16
C LEU A 91 9.02 5.93 -7.89
N SER A 92 9.14 7.19 -7.48
CA SER A 92 10.38 7.68 -6.88
C SER A 92 10.62 6.96 -5.54
N PRO A 93 11.87 6.86 -5.04
CA PRO A 93 12.14 6.22 -3.76
C PRO A 93 11.34 6.81 -2.59
N SER A 94 11.16 8.13 -2.56
CA SER A 94 10.39 8.82 -1.51
C SER A 94 8.88 8.55 -1.62
N ASP A 95 8.33 8.50 -2.83
CA ASP A 95 6.92 8.14 -3.04
C ASP A 95 6.65 6.66 -2.73
N ALA A 96 7.58 5.77 -3.10
CA ALA A 96 7.51 4.36 -2.80
C ALA A 96 7.53 4.11 -1.29
N ASP A 97 8.45 4.79 -0.59
CA ASP A 97 8.56 4.74 0.87
C ASP A 97 7.27 5.20 1.57
N ALA A 98 6.70 6.33 1.11
CA ALA A 98 5.42 6.80 1.61
C ALA A 98 4.29 5.79 1.36
N LEU A 99 4.23 5.19 0.16
CA LEU A 99 3.21 4.20 -0.15
C LEU A 99 3.34 2.93 0.71
N LEU A 100 4.56 2.44 0.95
CA LEU A 100 4.83 1.26 1.78
C LEU A 100 4.42 1.48 3.24
N HIS A 101 4.72 2.64 3.83
CA HIS A 101 4.27 2.97 5.18
C HIS A 101 2.75 3.13 5.25
N ALA A 102 2.15 3.77 4.26
CA ALA A 102 0.70 3.97 4.21
C ALA A 102 -0.08 2.66 4.08
N SER A 103 0.43 1.69 3.30
CA SER A 103 -0.19 0.39 3.12
C SER A 103 0.05 -0.57 4.30
N GLY A 104 1.02 -0.25 5.16
CA GLY A 104 1.45 -1.11 6.27
C GLY A 104 2.46 -2.20 5.88
N TYR A 105 3.15 -2.05 4.73
CA TYR A 105 4.08 -3.05 4.19
C TYR A 105 5.56 -2.63 4.22
N ALA A 106 5.89 -1.51 4.88
CA ALA A 106 7.27 -1.00 4.95
C ALA A 106 8.29 -2.01 5.48
N ASP A 107 7.89 -2.83 6.46
CA ASP A 107 8.76 -3.81 7.11
C ASP A 107 8.26 -5.26 6.91
N VAL A 108 7.43 -5.49 5.89
CA VAL A 108 6.79 -6.79 5.65
C VAL A 108 7.49 -7.54 4.52
N SER A 109 7.76 -8.83 4.74
CA SER A 109 8.32 -9.72 3.73
C SER A 109 7.23 -10.25 2.80
N LEU A 110 7.44 -10.12 1.48
CA LEU A 110 6.57 -10.74 0.48
C LEU A 110 6.61 -12.27 0.55
N ASP A 111 7.78 -12.85 0.84
CA ASP A 111 7.94 -14.30 0.91
C ASP A 111 7.13 -14.88 2.09
N GLU A 112 7.17 -14.21 3.26
CA GLU A 112 6.39 -14.64 4.43
C GLU A 112 4.88 -14.55 4.19
N LEU A 113 4.42 -13.53 3.46
CA LEU A 113 3.00 -13.41 3.08
C LEU A 113 2.60 -14.45 2.02
N SER A 114 3.49 -14.80 1.10
CA SER A 114 3.25 -15.83 0.10
C SER A 114 3.06 -17.19 0.78
N ASP A 115 3.97 -17.55 1.69
CA ASP A 115 3.89 -18.81 2.43
C ASP A 115 2.59 -18.89 3.25
N ALA A 116 2.24 -17.82 3.98
CA ALA A 116 0.99 -17.76 4.74
C ALA A 116 -0.26 -17.84 3.86
N SER A 117 -0.22 -17.26 2.66
CA SER A 117 -1.30 -17.37 1.67
C SER A 117 -1.47 -18.81 1.21
N ASP A 118 -0.40 -19.50 0.85
CA ASP A 118 -0.44 -20.88 0.37
C ASP A 118 -0.96 -21.84 1.45
N GLU A 119 -0.49 -21.69 2.69
CA GLU A 119 -0.97 -22.47 3.83
C GLU A 119 -2.49 -22.28 4.06
N ALA A 120 -2.95 -21.03 4.09
CA ALA A 120 -4.37 -20.73 4.36
C ALA A 120 -5.30 -21.19 3.22
N VAL A 121 -4.85 -21.08 1.96
CA VAL A 121 -5.62 -21.58 0.81
C VAL A 121 -5.72 -23.10 0.84
N GLN A 122 -4.62 -23.78 1.18
CA GLN A 122 -4.61 -25.24 1.31
C GLN A 122 -5.51 -25.70 2.45
N GLU A 123 -5.46 -25.05 3.63
CA GLU A 123 -6.36 -25.34 4.75
C GLU A 123 -7.83 -25.16 4.36
N ALA A 124 -8.16 -24.07 3.67
CA ALA A 124 -9.52 -23.82 3.19
C ALA A 124 -9.98 -24.87 2.16
N TRP A 125 -9.07 -25.34 1.29
CA TRP A 125 -9.36 -26.38 0.33
C TRP A 125 -9.63 -27.73 1.00
N ASP A 126 -8.78 -28.14 1.94
CA ASP A 126 -8.92 -29.39 2.69
C ASP A 126 -10.21 -29.37 3.54
N ALA A 127 -10.57 -28.24 4.14
CA ALA A 127 -11.82 -28.10 4.89
C ALA A 127 -13.08 -28.29 4.04
N LEU A 128 -13.01 -27.99 2.74
CA LEU A 128 -14.15 -28.07 1.83
C LEU A 128 -14.21 -29.40 1.05
N TYR A 129 -13.07 -30.04 0.77
CA TYR A 129 -12.98 -31.17 -0.16
C TYR A 129 -12.01 -32.28 0.25
N GLY A 130 -11.36 -32.16 1.41
CA GLY A 130 -10.45 -33.17 1.96
C GLY A 130 -11.21 -34.34 2.56
N GLU A 131 -11.77 -35.21 1.71
CA GLU A 131 -12.11 -36.61 2.03
C GLU A 131 -10.99 -37.56 1.56
#